data_AF-A0A8T1ZNW6-F1
#
_entry.id   AF-A0A8T1ZNW6-F1
#
_cell.length_a   1.000
_cell.length_b   1.000
_cell.length_c   1.000
_cell.angle_alpha   90.00
_cell.angle_beta   90.00
_cell.angle_gamma   90.00
#
_symmetry.space_group_name_H-M   'P 1'
#
loop_
_entity.id
_entity.type
_entity.pdbx_description
1 polymer ?
#
loop_
_entity_poly.entity_id
_entity_poly.type
_entity_poly.pdbx_seq_one_letter_code
_entity_poly.pdbx_strand_id
1 'polypeptide(L)'
;MKESGIKDGFKHYSCIMSLVSKAGLLDEALELIGQSPPGNNQAELWRTLLSAYVNARNLQMGLYAAKQILKLDPGDTTTHILLSNLYAVNGRWEDVVEMRKKIRGLASAKDPGLSWIDVKNNNTQVFYSGDQSNPEIITQAQDELHRLKSNMLCRSLSNEHDSFLIRFIYSD
;
A
#
# COMPACT_ATOMS: atom_id res chain seq x y z
N MET A 1 2.66 1.40 -38.62
CA MET A 1 2.47 -0.07 -38.59
C MET A 1 0.97 -0.31 -38.58
N LYS A 2 0.46 -0.98 -39.61
CA LYS A 2 -0.97 -1.10 -39.92
C LYS A 2 -1.54 -2.44 -39.43
N GLU A 3 -2.77 -2.34 -38.93
CA GLU A 3 -3.88 -3.29 -39.11
C GLU A 3 -3.62 -4.77 -38.78
N SER A 4 -3.70 -5.11 -37.49
CA SER A 4 -4.28 -6.39 -37.07
C SER A 4 -5.75 -6.12 -36.70
N GLY A 5 -6.70 -6.73 -37.40
CA GLY A 5 -8.15 -6.56 -37.23
C GLY A 5 -8.74 -7.08 -35.90
N ILE A 6 -7.93 -7.09 -34.84
CA ILE A 6 -8.36 -7.43 -33.48
C ILE A 6 -8.71 -6.11 -32.81
N LYS A 7 -9.99 -5.94 -32.46
CA LYS A 7 -10.41 -4.80 -31.64
C LYS A 7 -9.69 -4.90 -30.29
N ASP A 8 -8.85 -3.92 -29.99
CA ASP A 8 -8.08 -3.92 -28.74
C ASP A 8 -9.03 -3.97 -27.54
N GLY A 9 -9.02 -5.10 -26.86
CA GLY A 9 -9.78 -5.32 -25.65
C GLY A 9 -9.08 -4.68 -24.45
N PHE A 10 -9.81 -4.57 -23.34
CA PHE A 10 -9.27 -4.04 -22.08
C PHE A 10 -7.93 -4.68 -21.65
N LYS A 11 -7.76 -6.00 -21.87
CA LYS A 11 -6.53 -6.72 -21.55
C LYS A 11 -5.30 -6.17 -22.27
N HIS A 12 -5.47 -5.68 -23.51
CA HIS A 12 -4.39 -5.08 -24.28
C HIS A 12 -3.93 -3.77 -23.61
N TYR A 13 -4.88 -2.89 -23.30
CA TYR A 13 -4.62 -1.63 -22.59
C TYR A 13 -4.02 -1.84 -21.20
N SER A 14 -4.53 -2.79 -20.41
CA SER A 14 -3.99 -3.09 -19.08
C SER A 14 -2.53 -3.57 -19.15
N CYS A 15 -2.20 -4.40 -20.15
CA CYS A 15 -0.83 -4.85 -20.39
C CYS A 15 0.10 -3.69 -20.75
N ILE A 16 -0.28 -2.86 -21.73
CA ILE A 16 0.51 -1.69 -22.14
C ILE A 16 0.67 -0.72 -20.96
N MET A 17 -0.42 -0.43 -20.24
CA MET A 17 -0.45 0.44 -19.06
C MET A 17 0.56 -0.02 -18.01
N SER A 18 0.60 -1.33 -17.72
CA SER A 18 1.57 -1.89 -16.77
C SER A 18 3.01 -1.71 -17.24
N LEU A 19 3.29 -1.87 -18.53
CA LEU A 19 4.62 -1.71 -19.11
C LEU A 19 5.09 -0.25 -19.03
N VAL A 20 4.28 0.71 -19.51
CA VAL A 20 4.64 2.13 -19.52
C VAL A 20 4.78 2.70 -18.10
N SER A 21 3.87 2.31 -17.19
CA SER A 21 3.92 2.70 -15.79
C SER A 21 5.22 2.23 -15.09
N LYS A 22 5.65 1.00 -15.37
CA LYS A 22 6.89 0.44 -14.81
C LYS A 22 8.15 1.03 -15.44
N ALA A 23 8.07 1.47 -16.70
CA ALA A 23 9.15 2.19 -17.36
C ALA A 23 9.29 3.65 -16.87
N GLY A 24 8.37 4.13 -16.04
CA GLY A 24 8.36 5.53 -15.56
C GLY A 24 7.80 6.53 -16.58
N LEU A 25 7.21 6.04 -17.67
CA LEU A 25 6.59 6.83 -18.74
C LEU A 25 5.16 7.22 -18.33
N LEU A 26 5.05 8.10 -17.33
CA LEU A 26 3.78 8.41 -16.65
C LEU A 26 2.85 9.31 -17.48
N ASP A 27 3.41 10.16 -18.33
CA ASP A 27 2.63 11.01 -19.22
C ASP A 27 1.99 10.16 -20.32
N GLU A 28 2.74 9.24 -20.91
CA GLU A 28 2.25 8.26 -21.89
C GLU A 28 1.21 7.33 -21.25
N ALA A 29 1.43 6.93 -20.00
CA ALA A 29 0.47 6.14 -19.24
C ALA A 29 -0.86 6.90 -19.03
N LEU A 30 -0.80 8.21 -18.79
CA LEU A 30 -1.99 9.06 -18.65
C LEU A 30 -2.72 9.22 -19.99
N GLU A 31 -2.00 9.44 -21.08
CA GLU A 31 -2.56 9.51 -22.43
C GLU A 31 -3.25 8.20 -22.84
N LEU A 32 -2.66 7.05 -22.48
CA LEU A 32 -3.21 5.73 -22.77
C LEU A 32 -4.60 5.52 -22.15
N ILE A 33 -4.88 6.11 -20.98
CA ILE A 33 -6.23 6.08 -20.39
C ILE A 33 -7.22 6.79 -21.31
N GLY A 34 -6.87 7.96 -21.84
CA GLY A 34 -7.71 8.71 -22.76
C GLY A 34 -7.98 8.00 -24.09
N GLN A 35 -7.04 7.17 -24.54
CA GLN A 35 -7.18 6.34 -25.74
C GLN A 35 -7.99 5.06 -25.50
N SER A 36 -8.03 4.59 -24.25
CA SER A 36 -8.73 3.34 -23.91
C SER A 36 -10.25 3.49 -24.03
N PRO A 37 -10.97 2.45 -24.50
CA PRO A 37 -12.42 2.49 -24.60
C PRO A 37 -13.10 2.78 -23.26
N PRO A 38 -14.11 3.68 -23.21
CA PRO A 38 -14.86 3.94 -21.98
C PRO A 38 -15.62 2.68 -21.53
N GLY A 39 -15.62 2.39 -20.22
CA GLY A 39 -16.31 1.22 -19.67
C GLY A 39 -15.91 0.85 -18.24
N ASN A 40 -16.40 -0.29 -17.75
CA ASN A 40 -16.28 -0.72 -16.34
C ASN A 40 -14.86 -0.91 -15.81
N ASN A 41 -13.86 -1.02 -16.68
CA ASN A 41 -12.49 -1.35 -16.27
C ASN A 41 -11.56 -0.14 -16.21
N GLN A 42 -12.08 1.08 -16.42
CA GLN A 42 -11.32 2.33 -16.30
C GLN A 42 -10.67 2.49 -14.91
N ALA A 43 -11.36 2.04 -13.85
CA ALA A 43 -10.84 2.05 -12.49
C ALA A 43 -9.52 1.27 -12.35
N GLU A 44 -9.34 0.17 -13.08
CA GLU A 44 -8.13 -0.65 -13.01
C GLU A 44 -6.92 0.03 -13.66
N LEU A 45 -7.12 0.74 -14.78
CA LEU A 45 -6.06 1.55 -15.40
C LEU A 45 -5.64 2.68 -14.48
N TRP A 46 -6.60 3.41 -13.91
CA TRP A 46 -6.31 4.46 -12.93
C TRP A 46 -5.61 3.92 -11.68
N ARG A 47 -5.97 2.72 -11.18
CA ARG A 47 -5.27 2.09 -10.04
C ARG A 47 -3.82 1.75 -10.38
N THR A 48 -3.57 1.24 -11.59
CA THR A 48 -2.21 0.94 -12.06
C THR A 48 -1.37 2.22 -12.11
N LEU A 49 -1.94 3.30 -12.67
CA LEU A 49 -1.28 4.59 -12.76
C LEU A 49 -1.08 5.24 -11.36
N LEU A 50 -2.04 5.12 -10.46
CA LEU A 50 -1.91 5.55 -9.07
C LEU A 50 -0.74 4.85 -8.37
N SER A 51 -0.61 3.53 -8.54
CA SER A 51 0.52 2.77 -8.00
C SER A 51 1.86 3.28 -8.54
N ALA A 52 1.91 3.65 -9.82
CA ALA A 52 3.09 4.27 -10.42
C ALA A 52 3.42 5.64 -9.79
N TYR A 53 2.41 6.49 -9.55
CA TYR A 53 2.60 7.77 -8.86
C TYR A 53 3.03 7.62 -7.40
N VAL A 54 2.60 6.55 -6.69
CA VAL A 54 3.13 6.22 -5.36
C VAL A 54 4.63 5.95 -5.45
N ASN A 55 5.07 5.13 -6.40
CA ASN A 55 6.50 4.81 -6.57
C ASN A 55 7.31 6.05 -6.96
N ALA A 56 6.76 6.91 -7.81
CA ALA A 56 7.37 8.18 -8.21
C ALA A 56 7.26 9.29 -7.14
N ARG A 57 6.61 9.02 -5.99
CA ARG A 57 6.32 9.99 -4.92
C ARG A 57 5.60 11.26 -5.41
N ASN A 58 4.82 11.17 -6.49
CA ASN A 58 4.10 12.31 -7.05
C ASN A 58 2.72 12.46 -6.38
N LEU A 59 2.68 13.24 -5.30
CA LEU A 59 1.46 13.45 -4.52
C LEU A 59 0.32 14.04 -5.34
N GLN A 60 0.58 15.09 -6.12
CA GLN A 60 -0.47 15.79 -6.86
C GLN A 60 -1.15 14.89 -7.89
N MET A 61 -0.36 14.19 -8.70
CA MET A 61 -0.91 13.30 -9.73
C MET A 61 -1.50 12.02 -9.15
N GLY A 62 -0.93 11.51 -8.05
CA GLY A 62 -1.53 10.40 -7.31
C GLY A 62 -2.92 10.76 -6.75
N LEU A 63 -3.09 11.94 -6.13
CA LEU A 63 -4.40 12.40 -5.67
C LEU A 63 -5.40 12.57 -6.82
N TYR A 64 -4.94 13.06 -7.97
CA TYR A 64 -5.77 13.16 -9.17
C TYR A 64 -6.24 11.79 -9.66
N ALA A 65 -5.35 10.81 -9.77
CA ALA A 65 -5.69 9.44 -10.17
C ALA A 65 -6.67 8.78 -9.19
N ALA A 66 -6.42 8.91 -7.89
CA ALA A 66 -7.31 8.41 -6.85
C ALA A 66 -8.72 9.01 -6.94
N LYS A 67 -8.81 10.32 -7.23
CA LYS A 67 -10.10 11.01 -7.42
C LYS A 67 -10.89 10.43 -8.58
N GLN A 68 -10.27 9.99 -9.67
CA GLN A 68 -11.00 9.38 -10.79
C GLN A 68 -11.59 8.01 -10.39
N ILE A 69 -10.87 7.22 -9.60
CA ILE A 69 -11.36 5.92 -9.14
C ILE A 69 -12.50 6.10 -8.14
N LEU A 70 -12.34 6.99 -7.16
CA LEU A 70 -13.34 7.22 -6.11
C LEU A 70 -14.61 7.91 -6.60
N LYS A 71 -14.59 8.57 -7.77
CA LYS A 71 -15.83 9.01 -8.45
C LYS A 71 -16.68 7.84 -8.94
N LEU A 72 -16.03 6.72 -9.32
CA LEU A 72 -16.70 5.51 -9.80
C LEU A 72 -17.15 4.65 -8.62
N ASP A 73 -16.28 4.46 -7.64
CA ASP A 73 -16.56 3.71 -6.42
C ASP A 73 -15.90 4.39 -5.20
N PRO A 74 -16.67 5.17 -4.41
CA PRO A 74 -16.16 5.81 -3.19
C PRO A 74 -15.67 4.80 -2.13
N GLY A 75 -16.14 3.55 -2.18
CA GLY A 75 -15.83 2.47 -1.25
C GLY A 75 -14.60 1.64 -1.65
N ASP A 76 -13.94 1.97 -2.76
CA ASP A 76 -12.83 1.17 -3.28
C ASP A 76 -11.66 1.08 -2.28
N THR A 77 -11.63 -0.01 -1.52
CA THR A 77 -10.66 -0.21 -0.43
C THR A 77 -9.23 -0.21 -0.96
N THR A 78 -9.00 -0.73 -2.16
CA THR A 78 -7.69 -0.76 -2.82
C THR A 78 -7.16 0.66 -3.06
N THR A 79 -8.00 1.59 -3.51
CA THR A 79 -7.62 3.00 -3.69
C THR A 79 -7.34 3.69 -2.36
N HIS A 80 -8.10 3.43 -1.31
CA HIS A 80 -7.80 3.96 0.03
C HIS A 80 -6.45 3.46 0.55
N ILE A 81 -6.10 2.19 0.31
CA ILE A 81 -4.77 1.64 0.63
C ILE A 81 -3.67 2.37 -0.16
N LEU A 82 -3.85 2.55 -1.48
CA LEU A 82 -2.88 3.26 -2.32
C LEU A 82 -2.72 4.73 -1.91
N LEU A 83 -3.80 5.41 -1.51
CA LEU A 83 -3.74 6.77 -0.94
C LEU A 83 -2.95 6.79 0.37
N SER A 84 -3.18 5.82 1.26
CA SER A 84 -2.39 5.70 2.49
C SER A 84 -0.89 5.52 2.18
N ASN A 85 -0.54 4.72 1.17
CA ASN A 85 0.85 4.55 0.76
C ASN A 85 1.41 5.84 0.14
N LEU A 86 0.63 6.53 -0.69
CA LEU A 86 1.00 7.82 -1.28
C LEU A 86 1.33 8.86 -0.20
N TYR A 87 0.52 8.94 0.85
CA TYR A 87 0.78 9.83 1.99
C TYR A 87 2.04 9.42 2.75
N ALA A 88 2.23 8.12 3.00
CA ALA A 88 3.41 7.61 3.70
C ALA A 88 4.72 7.94 2.98
N VAL A 89 4.81 7.70 1.65
CA VAL A 89 6.03 8.00 0.88
C VAL A 89 6.32 9.51 0.77
N ASN A 90 5.32 10.35 1.06
CA ASN A 90 5.43 11.81 1.12
C ASN A 90 5.54 12.36 2.56
N GLY A 91 5.69 11.49 3.57
CA GLY A 91 5.86 11.90 4.98
C GLY A 91 4.61 12.49 5.64
N ARG A 92 3.42 12.31 5.05
CA ARG A 92 2.14 12.83 5.55
C ARG A 92 1.49 11.85 6.53
N TRP A 93 2.07 11.68 7.70
CA TRP A 93 1.71 10.62 8.65
C TRP A 93 0.32 10.81 9.28
N GLU A 94 -0.11 12.04 9.51
CA GLU A 94 -1.45 12.34 10.02
C GLU A 94 -2.53 11.82 9.05
N ASP A 95 -2.33 12.04 7.75
CA ASP A 95 -3.23 11.54 6.70
C ASP A 95 -3.20 10.00 6.59
N VAL A 96 -2.04 9.37 6.84
CA VAL A 96 -1.93 7.91 6.92
C VAL A 96 -2.80 7.36 8.05
N VAL A 97 -2.75 7.99 9.23
CA VAL A 97 -3.54 7.57 10.39
C VAL A 97 -5.03 7.70 10.09
N GLU A 98 -5.46 8.83 9.53
CA GLU A 98 -6.86 9.05 9.12
C GLU A 98 -7.30 8.01 8.08
N MET A 99 -6.48 7.78 7.05
CA MET A 99 -6.81 6.83 5.99
C MET A 99 -6.92 5.40 6.53
N ARG A 100 -6.04 4.98 7.45
CA ARG A 100 -6.13 3.67 8.10
C ARG A 100 -7.39 3.52 8.97
N LYS A 101 -7.88 4.59 9.60
CA LYS A 101 -9.18 4.57 10.30
C LYS A 101 -10.32 4.37 9.30
N LYS A 102 -10.30 5.09 8.18
CA LYS A 102 -11.28 4.95 7.10
C LYS A 102 -11.31 3.55 6.50
N ILE A 103 -10.15 2.98 6.19
CA ILE A 103 -10.02 1.60 5.67
C ILE A 103 -10.62 0.59 6.65
N ARG A 104 -10.37 0.75 7.95
CA ARG A 104 -10.97 -0.12 8.99
C ARG A 104 -12.49 -0.02 9.07
N GLY A 105 -13.05 1.17 8.84
CA GLY A 105 -14.50 1.35 8.76
C GLY A 105 -15.13 0.78 7.48
N LEU A 106 -14.39 0.75 6.37
CA LEU A 106 -14.87 0.24 5.07
C LEU A 106 -14.69 -1.28 4.93
N ALA A 107 -13.62 -1.83 5.49
CA ALA A 107 -13.42 -3.26 5.55
C ALA A 107 -14.39 -3.86 6.58
N SER A 108 -15.60 -4.23 6.14
CA SER A 108 -16.40 -5.22 6.87
C SER A 108 -15.47 -6.37 7.21
N ALA A 109 -15.28 -6.64 8.52
CA ALA A 109 -14.22 -7.46 9.10
C ALA A 109 -13.59 -8.43 8.09
N LYS A 110 -12.57 -7.97 7.34
CA LYS A 110 -11.76 -8.92 6.57
C LYS A 110 -11.08 -9.76 7.63
N ASP A 111 -11.26 -11.08 7.54
CA ASP A 111 -10.54 -11.99 8.42
C ASP A 111 -9.06 -11.59 8.37
N PRO A 112 -8.45 -11.32 9.53
CA PRO A 112 -7.03 -10.98 9.54
C PRO A 112 -6.27 -12.14 8.89
N GLY A 113 -5.11 -11.84 8.29
CA GLY A 113 -4.23 -12.89 7.83
C GLY A 113 -3.87 -13.79 9.02
N LEU A 114 -4.34 -15.05 8.99
CA LEU A 114 -4.06 -16.05 10.00
C LEU A 114 -2.84 -16.86 9.56
N SER A 115 -1.87 -16.98 10.44
CA SER A 115 -0.80 -17.97 10.34
C SER A 115 -1.00 -18.97 11.46
N TRP A 116 -0.71 -20.25 11.25
CA TRP A 116 -0.77 -21.24 12.31
C TRP A 116 0.39 -22.22 12.25
N ILE A 117 0.74 -22.75 13.40
CA ILE A 117 1.72 -23.83 13.52
C ILE A 117 1.05 -25.01 14.22
N ASP A 118 1.34 -26.22 13.74
CA ASP A 118 0.93 -27.45 14.40
C ASP A 118 2.09 -28.00 15.22
N VAL A 119 1.94 -27.98 16.54
CA VAL A 119 2.88 -28.60 17.47
C VAL A 119 2.43 -30.04 17.74
N LYS A 120 3.39 -30.97 17.90
CA LYS A 120 3.12 -32.39 18.23
C LYS A 120 2.09 -32.48 19.37
N ASN A 121 1.18 -33.45 19.29
CA ASN A 121 0.02 -33.68 20.16
C ASN A 121 -1.20 -32.78 19.89
N ASN A 122 -1.54 -32.51 18.62
CA ASN A 122 -2.77 -31.79 18.25
C ASN A 122 -2.89 -30.37 18.84
N ASN A 123 -1.76 -29.68 19.04
CA ASN A 123 -1.74 -28.33 19.57
C ASN A 123 -1.50 -27.31 18.45
N THR A 124 -2.57 -26.92 17.76
CA THR A 124 -2.56 -25.89 16.73
C THR A 124 -2.55 -24.51 17.38
N GLN A 125 -1.51 -23.72 17.16
CA GLN A 125 -1.45 -22.33 17.60
C GLN A 125 -1.70 -21.42 16.40
N VAL A 126 -2.66 -20.51 16.54
CA VAL A 126 -3.04 -19.53 15.51
C VAL A 126 -2.53 -18.16 15.91
N PHE A 127 -2.00 -17.42 14.93
CA PHE A 127 -1.43 -16.10 15.08
C PHE A 127 -2.06 -15.16 14.05
N TYR A 128 -2.33 -13.93 14.45
CA TYR A 128 -2.76 -12.86 13.56
C TYR A 128 -2.21 -11.52 14.04
N SER A 129 -2.15 -10.55 13.13
CA SER A 129 -1.69 -9.20 13.47
C SER A 129 -2.64 -8.54 14.46
N GLY A 130 -2.12 -8.12 15.61
CA GLY A 130 -2.91 -7.54 16.70
C GLY A 130 -3.55 -8.57 17.64
N ASP A 131 -3.16 -9.85 17.56
CA ASP A 131 -3.61 -10.87 18.51
C ASP A 131 -3.20 -10.52 19.95
N GLN A 132 -4.17 -10.56 20.86
CA GLN A 132 -4.00 -10.33 22.29
C GLN A 132 -4.26 -11.59 23.14
N SER A 133 -4.46 -12.75 22.50
CA SER A 133 -4.89 -13.99 23.16
C SER A 133 -3.83 -14.62 24.07
N ASN A 134 -2.54 -14.34 23.84
CA ASN A 134 -1.43 -14.89 24.61
C ASN A 134 -0.57 -13.78 25.24
N PRO A 135 -0.86 -13.37 26.49
CA PRO A 135 -0.15 -12.30 27.20
C PRO A 135 1.36 -12.57 27.35
N GLU A 136 1.76 -13.83 27.47
CA GLU A 136 3.17 -14.21 27.66
C GLU A 136 3.98 -13.96 26.37
N ILE A 137 3.44 -14.38 25.22
CA ILE A 137 4.06 -14.13 23.91
C ILE A 137 4.13 -12.62 23.63
N ILE A 138 3.09 -11.86 23.98
CA ILE A 138 3.07 -10.39 23.82
C ILE A 138 4.17 -9.75 24.66
N THR A 139 4.32 -10.17 25.92
CA THR A 139 5.34 -9.63 26.82
C THR A 139 6.74 -9.92 26.29
N GLN A 140 7.01 -11.17 25.88
CA GLN A 140 8.31 -11.54 25.30
C GLN A 140 8.61 -10.78 24.00
N ALA A 141 7.61 -10.61 23.14
CA ALA A 141 7.76 -9.85 21.90
C ALA A 141 8.00 -8.35 22.17
N GLN A 142 7.37 -7.78 23.19
CA GLN A 142 7.58 -6.40 23.62
C GLN A 142 8.98 -6.20 24.21
N ASP A 143 9.45 -7.12 25.06
CA ASP A 143 10.79 -7.08 25.63
C ASP A 143 11.87 -7.15 24.53
N GLU A 144 11.70 -8.06 23.58
CA GLU A 144 12.62 -8.19 22.45
C GLU A 144 12.58 -6.97 21.52
N LEU A 145 11.39 -6.39 21.30
CA LEU A 145 11.26 -5.13 20.58
C LEU A 145 11.97 -3.99 21.31
N HIS A 146 11.83 -3.88 22.64
CA HIS A 146 12.54 -2.91 23.46
C HIS A 146 14.06 -3.10 23.39
N ARG A 147 14.54 -4.34 23.40
CA ARG A 147 15.96 -4.70 23.22
C ARG A 147 16.47 -4.25 21.85
N LEU A 148 15.74 -4.55 20.78
CA LEU A 148 16.07 -4.16 19.41
C LEU A 148 16.05 -2.64 19.23
N LYS A 149 15.04 -1.95 19.77
CA LYS A 149 14.96 -0.47 19.80
C LYS A 149 16.21 0.14 20.43
N SER A 150 16.60 -0.37 21.60
CA SER A 150 17.78 0.10 22.34
C SER A 150 19.08 -0.08 21.56
N ASN A 151 19.23 -1.22 20.89
CA ASN A 151 20.39 -1.50 20.03
C ASN A 151 20.45 -0.57 18.80
N MET A 152 19.30 -0.26 18.19
CA MET A 152 19.23 0.65 17.05
C MET A 152 19.53 2.10 17.44
N LEU A 153 19.04 2.56 18.60
CA LEU A 153 19.36 3.88 19.16
C LEU A 153 20.84 4.00 19.54
N CYS A 154 21.43 2.96 20.15
CA CYS A 154 22.86 2.96 20.47
C CYS A 154 23.75 3.01 19.22
N ARG A 155 23.30 2.42 18.10
CA ARG A 155 24.03 2.46 16.82
C ARG A 155 23.89 3.81 16.10
N SER A 156 22.72 4.45 16.11
CA SER A 156 22.57 5.77 15.47
C SER A 156 23.28 6.90 16.22
N LEU A 157 23.48 6.79 17.53
CA LEU A 157 24.33 7.73 18.29
C LEU A 157 25.82 7.64 17.91
N SER A 158 26.24 6.62 17.16
CA SER A 158 27.59 6.53 16.58
C SER A 158 27.70 7.06 15.14
N ASN A 159 26.57 7.40 14.50
CA ASN A 159 26.51 8.01 13.16
C ASN A 159 25.60 9.25 13.20
N GLU A 160 26.18 10.45 13.33
CA GLU A 160 25.46 11.72 13.53
C GLU A 160 24.39 12.04 12.46
N HIS A 161 24.43 11.41 11.28
CA HIS A 161 23.46 11.63 10.20
C HIS A 161 22.13 10.87 10.33
N ASP A 162 22.06 9.79 11.13
CA ASP A 162 20.85 8.96 11.26
C ASP A 162 19.95 9.34 12.45
N SER A 163 20.39 10.29 13.28
CA SER A 163 19.71 10.66 14.53
C SER A 163 18.30 11.24 14.34
N PHE A 164 17.98 11.78 13.17
CA PHE A 164 16.65 12.37 12.89
C PHE A 164 15.60 11.32 12.49
N LEU A 165 16.00 10.26 11.79
CA LEU A 165 15.06 9.21 11.35
C LEU A 165 14.66 8.27 12.50
N ILE A 166 15.60 7.96 13.41
CA ILE A 166 15.34 7.01 14.50
C ILE A 166 14.45 7.61 15.60
N ARG A 167 14.54 8.93 15.83
CA ARG A 167 13.72 9.62 16.85
C ARG A 167 12.23 9.68 16.48
N PHE A 168 11.88 9.44 15.22
CA PHE A 168 10.49 9.51 14.71
C PHE A 168 9.84 8.15 14.46
N ILE A 169 10.62 7.09 14.20
CA ILE A 169 10.11 5.73 13.99
C ILE A 169 9.63 5.08 15.30
N TYR A 170 10.05 5.60 16.46
CA TYR A 170 9.82 4.97 17.77
C TYR A 170 9.02 5.79 18.78
N SER A 171 8.38 6.88 18.38
CA SER A 171 7.37 7.55 19.17
C SER A 171 5.98 7.07 18.72
N ASP A 172 5.29 6.44 19.68
CA ASP A 172 4.04 5.64 19.63
C ASP A 172 4.21 4.15 19.28
#